data_AF-A0A956JQ31-F1
#
_entry.id   AF-A0A956JQ31-F1
#
_cell.length_a   1.000
_cell.length_b   1.000
_cell.length_c   1.000
_cell.angle_alpha   90.00
_cell.angle_beta   90.00
_cell.angle_gamma   90.00
#
_symmetry.space_group_name_H-M   'P 1'
#
loop_
_entity.id
_entity.type
_entity.pdbx_description
1 polymer ?
#
loop_
_entity_poly.entity_id
_entity_poly.type
_entity_poly.pdbx_seq_one_letter_code
_entity_poly.pdbx_strand_id
1 'polypeptide(L)'
;MRRKLPIVAAKVRVPVAGLTSRWEAYRQSLPVSYRAATWSAADATRWCVRDPKDIPYVAVCEHVGADGIITADSDFRHAPVAVVHPEEFNIPLRDYARARTREFTLSNLGLVNTYLATRLGHGTVAAAASAVRRIPRAAWLPLALLAAAALTHPTLGSAIRRCFARALDALRGAAEFVIPIVADGVDVHRELRQAGDEIEAHLLNMLTQGR
;
A
#
# COMPACT_ATOMS: atom_id res chain seq x y z
N MET A 1 -22.07 21.01 0.94
CA MET A 1 -21.00 20.42 1.79
C MET A 1 -20.67 21.22 3.05
N ARG A 2 -20.61 22.57 3.02
CA ARG A 2 -20.28 23.42 4.19
C ARG A 2 -21.09 23.10 5.48
N ARG A 3 -22.37 22.78 5.34
CA ARG A 3 -23.24 22.40 6.48
C ARG A 3 -22.83 21.10 7.19
N LYS A 4 -22.14 20.16 6.52
CA LYS A 4 -21.75 18.85 7.10
C LYS A 4 -20.33 18.83 7.67
N LEU A 5 -19.49 19.82 7.37
CA LEU A 5 -18.09 19.88 7.83
C LEU A 5 -17.96 19.81 9.37
N PRO A 6 -18.80 20.49 10.19
CA PRO A 6 -18.70 20.39 11.64
C PRO A 6 -18.92 18.97 12.17
N ILE A 7 -19.84 18.22 11.57
CA ILE A 7 -20.16 16.83 11.96
C ILE A 7 -18.97 15.92 11.68
N VAL A 8 -18.35 16.06 10.50
CA VAL A 8 -17.17 15.28 10.13
C VAL A 8 -15.96 15.65 11.00
N ALA A 9 -15.74 16.94 11.24
CA ALA A 9 -14.67 17.44 12.10
C ALA A 9 -14.77 16.87 13.53
N ALA A 10 -15.98 16.84 14.10
CA ALA A 10 -16.24 16.21 15.39
C ALA A 10 -15.95 14.71 15.39
N LYS A 11 -16.42 13.98 14.35
CA LYS A 11 -16.21 12.53 14.22
C LYS A 11 -14.72 12.15 14.12
N VAL A 12 -13.94 12.95 13.39
CA VAL A 12 -12.51 12.67 13.12
C VAL A 12 -11.59 13.38 14.12
N ARG A 13 -12.15 14.18 15.06
CA ARG A 13 -11.42 14.95 16.07
C ARG A 13 -10.37 15.91 15.48
N VAL A 14 -10.73 16.59 14.39
CA VAL A 14 -9.88 17.60 13.73
C VAL A 14 -10.56 18.97 13.80
N PRO A 15 -9.83 20.09 14.02
CA PRO A 15 -10.42 21.42 13.99
C PRO A 15 -11.14 21.72 12.67
N VAL A 16 -12.35 22.29 12.75
CA VAL A 16 -13.17 22.64 11.57
C VAL A 16 -12.40 23.54 10.60
N ALA A 17 -11.59 24.48 11.12
CA ALA A 17 -10.77 25.38 10.31
C ALA A 17 -9.76 24.62 9.43
N GLY A 18 -9.06 23.63 9.99
CA GLY A 18 -8.09 22.82 9.25
C GLY A 18 -8.77 21.95 8.19
N LEU A 19 -9.91 21.35 8.52
CA LEU A 19 -10.69 20.56 7.57
C LEU A 19 -11.25 21.43 6.42
N THR A 20 -11.68 22.66 6.74
CA THR A 20 -12.19 23.63 5.75
C THR A 20 -11.09 24.07 4.79
N SER A 21 -9.90 24.42 5.30
CA SER A 21 -8.76 24.80 4.46
C SER A 21 -8.32 23.66 3.53
N ARG A 22 -8.22 22.42 4.04
CA ARG A 22 -7.91 21.26 3.21
C ARG A 22 -8.99 20.98 2.15
N TRP A 23 -10.26 21.14 2.51
CA TRP A 23 -11.36 20.99 1.57
C TRP A 23 -11.30 22.05 0.46
N GLU A 24 -11.00 23.30 0.79
CA GLU A 24 -10.86 24.37 -0.20
C GLU A 24 -9.68 24.15 -1.14
N ALA A 25 -8.53 23.70 -0.63
CA ALA A 25 -7.39 23.32 -1.45
C ALA A 25 -7.72 22.14 -2.38
N TYR A 26 -8.34 21.08 -1.86
CA TYR A 26 -8.77 19.94 -2.66
C TYR A 26 -9.81 20.32 -3.71
N ARG A 27 -10.74 21.22 -3.37
CA ARG A 27 -11.75 21.71 -4.32
C ARG A 27 -11.12 22.42 -5.51
N GLN A 28 -10.01 23.14 -5.31
CA GLN A 28 -9.29 23.79 -6.40
C GLN A 28 -8.59 22.79 -7.33
N SER A 29 -8.21 21.61 -6.83
CA SER A 29 -7.64 20.54 -7.67
C SER A 29 -8.68 19.70 -8.41
N LEU A 30 -9.97 19.84 -8.07
CA LEU A 30 -11.01 19.13 -8.80
C LEU A 30 -11.16 19.76 -10.19
N PRO A 31 -11.06 18.98 -11.29
CA PRO A 31 -11.26 19.45 -12.65
C PRO A 31 -12.75 19.70 -12.95
N VAL A 32 -13.51 20.20 -11.97
CA VAL A 32 -14.95 20.40 -12.08
C VAL A 32 -15.21 21.87 -12.34
N SER A 33 -15.14 22.27 -13.61
CA SER A 33 -15.85 23.47 -14.05
C SER A 33 -17.35 23.16 -14.06
N TYR A 34 -18.00 23.26 -12.91
CA TYR A 34 -19.47 23.25 -12.85
C TYR A 34 -19.97 24.54 -13.48
N ARG A 35 -20.04 24.57 -14.82
CA ARG A 35 -20.91 25.53 -15.50
C ARG A 35 -22.31 25.05 -15.24
N ALA A 36 -23.15 25.89 -14.65
CA ALA A 36 -24.59 25.69 -14.66
C ALA A 36 -25.04 25.80 -16.13
N ALA A 37 -24.83 24.73 -16.90
CA ALA A 37 -25.35 24.62 -18.24
C ALA A 37 -26.87 24.49 -18.10
N THR A 38 -27.60 25.42 -18.70
CA THR A 38 -29.01 25.21 -18.98
C THR A 38 -29.10 24.13 -20.05
N TRP A 39 -29.36 22.89 -19.64
CA TRP A 39 -29.55 21.77 -20.54
C TRP A 39 -30.87 21.94 -21.30
N SER A 40 -30.81 21.82 -22.62
CA SER A 40 -31.95 21.96 -23.51
C SER A 40 -32.62 20.61 -23.80
N ALA A 41 -33.82 20.63 -24.38
CA ALA A 41 -34.47 19.40 -24.86
C ALA A 41 -33.64 18.69 -25.96
N ALA A 42 -32.84 19.45 -26.73
CA ALA A 42 -31.92 18.88 -27.72
C ALA A 42 -30.79 18.09 -27.06
N ASP A 43 -30.35 18.49 -25.85
CA ASP A 43 -29.40 17.72 -25.05
C ASP A 43 -30.04 16.43 -24.52
N ALA A 44 -31.32 16.45 -24.12
CA ALA A 44 -32.03 15.23 -23.72
C ALA A 44 -32.05 14.20 -24.86
N THR A 45 -32.29 14.64 -26.10
CA THR A 45 -32.28 13.77 -27.29
C THR A 45 -30.90 13.24 -27.62
N ARG A 46 -29.85 14.09 -27.57
CA ARG A 46 -28.46 13.66 -27.83
C ARG A 46 -28.01 12.57 -26.86
N TRP A 47 -28.47 12.65 -25.62
CA TRP A 47 -28.03 11.76 -24.54
C TRP A 47 -29.02 10.63 -24.27
N CYS A 48 -30.08 10.47 -25.07
CA CYS A 48 -31.10 9.42 -24.91
C CYS A 48 -31.65 9.27 -23.48
N VAL A 49 -31.68 10.36 -22.71
CA VAL A 49 -32.07 10.34 -21.30
C VAL A 49 -33.57 10.55 -21.18
N ARG A 50 -34.24 9.78 -20.31
CA ARG A 50 -35.68 9.87 -20.09
C ARG A 50 -36.08 11.08 -19.24
N ASP A 51 -35.38 11.33 -18.12
CA ASP A 51 -35.57 12.53 -17.29
C ASP A 51 -34.51 13.58 -17.63
N PRO A 52 -34.90 14.81 -18.07
CA PRO A 52 -33.95 15.90 -18.28
C PRO A 52 -33.04 16.22 -17.08
N LYS A 53 -33.44 15.86 -15.86
CA LYS A 53 -32.63 16.02 -14.64
C LYS A 53 -31.41 15.11 -14.59
N ASP A 54 -31.35 14.07 -15.42
CA ASP A 54 -30.26 13.11 -15.45
C ASP A 54 -29.14 13.53 -16.43
N ILE A 55 -29.45 14.42 -17.40
CA ILE A 55 -28.48 15.01 -18.34
C ILE A 55 -27.22 15.56 -17.66
N PRO A 56 -27.29 16.33 -16.54
CA PRO A 56 -26.11 16.81 -15.86
C PRO A 56 -25.17 15.69 -15.39
N TYR A 57 -25.70 14.52 -15.03
CA TYR A 57 -24.89 13.40 -14.53
C TYR A 57 -24.14 12.72 -15.66
N VAL A 58 -24.81 12.49 -16.79
CA VAL A 58 -24.18 11.93 -17.97
C VAL A 58 -23.15 12.91 -18.54
N ALA A 59 -23.47 14.22 -18.56
CA ALA A 59 -22.55 15.29 -18.91
C ALA A 59 -21.30 15.34 -18.05
N VAL A 60 -21.46 15.18 -16.74
CA VAL A 60 -20.32 15.08 -15.81
C VAL A 60 -19.51 13.82 -16.11
N CYS A 61 -20.16 12.67 -16.36
CA CYS A 61 -19.48 11.42 -16.69
C CYS A 61 -18.56 11.56 -17.91
N GLU A 62 -19.07 12.13 -19.00
CA GLU A 62 -18.26 12.40 -20.21
C GLU A 62 -17.15 13.42 -19.92
N HIS A 63 -17.48 14.52 -19.24
CA HIS A 63 -16.53 15.61 -18.99
C HIS A 63 -15.34 15.20 -18.13
N VAL A 64 -15.57 14.36 -17.11
CA VAL A 64 -14.49 13.86 -16.24
C VAL A 64 -13.81 12.61 -16.81
N GLY A 65 -14.27 12.10 -17.96
CA GLY A 65 -13.78 10.85 -18.55
C GLY A 65 -14.05 9.63 -17.66
N ALA A 66 -15.16 9.61 -16.92
CA ALA A 66 -15.56 8.46 -16.15
C ALA A 66 -16.12 7.36 -17.05
N ASP A 67 -15.83 6.10 -16.72
CA ASP A 67 -16.27 4.93 -17.48
C ASP A 67 -17.77 4.64 -17.34
N GLY A 68 -18.40 5.10 -16.24
CA GLY A 68 -19.82 4.89 -15.98
C GLY A 68 -20.35 5.62 -14.74
N ILE A 69 -21.64 5.46 -14.49
CA ILE A 69 -22.39 6.06 -13.38
C ILE A 69 -22.84 4.95 -12.42
N ILE A 70 -22.60 5.16 -11.13
CA ILE A 70 -23.11 4.26 -10.07
C ILE A 70 -24.40 4.87 -9.53
N THR A 71 -25.55 4.24 -9.82
CA THR A 71 -26.87 4.73 -9.36
C THR A 71 -27.87 3.58 -9.22
N ALA A 72 -28.77 3.69 -8.24
CA ALA A 72 -29.89 2.77 -8.06
C ALA A 72 -31.10 3.16 -8.91
N ASP A 73 -31.03 4.31 -9.59
CA ASP A 73 -32.10 4.83 -10.41
C ASP A 73 -32.21 4.05 -11.73
N SER A 74 -33.35 3.41 -11.96
CA SER A 74 -33.57 2.62 -13.18
C SER A 74 -33.78 3.46 -14.43
N ASP A 75 -34.08 4.76 -14.30
CA ASP A 75 -34.25 5.64 -15.47
C ASP A 75 -32.92 5.87 -16.23
N PHE A 76 -31.78 5.66 -15.56
CA PHE A 76 -30.46 5.71 -16.18
C PHE A 76 -30.17 4.53 -17.12
N ARG A 77 -30.96 3.45 -17.12
CA ARG A 77 -30.74 2.28 -18.00
C ARG A 77 -30.78 2.60 -19.49
N HIS A 78 -31.35 3.74 -19.87
CA HIS A 78 -31.42 4.20 -21.26
C HIS A 78 -30.33 5.21 -21.61
N ALA A 79 -29.52 5.63 -20.63
CA ALA A 79 -28.41 6.55 -20.88
C ALA A 79 -27.30 5.83 -21.67
N PRO A 80 -26.57 6.54 -22.55
CA PRO A 80 -25.50 6.01 -23.38
C PRO A 80 -24.19 5.78 -22.61
N VAL A 81 -24.27 5.65 -21.29
CA VAL A 81 -23.13 5.42 -20.40
C VAL A 81 -23.36 4.15 -19.61
N ALA A 82 -22.28 3.49 -19.19
CA ALA A 82 -22.41 2.31 -18.36
C ALA A 82 -23.04 2.69 -17.00
N VAL A 83 -24.04 1.93 -16.58
CA VAL A 83 -24.74 2.15 -15.31
C VAL A 83 -24.61 0.91 -14.45
N VAL A 84 -24.11 1.09 -13.23
CA VAL A 84 -23.89 -0.01 -12.29
C VAL A 84 -24.69 0.23 -11.03
N HIS A 85 -25.38 -0.80 -10.54
CA HIS A 85 -26.12 -0.69 -9.29
C HIS A 85 -25.16 -0.56 -8.10
N PRO A 86 -25.44 0.32 -7.11
CA PRO A 86 -24.54 0.53 -5.97
C PRO A 86 -24.22 -0.75 -5.21
N GLU A 87 -25.17 -1.68 -5.07
CA GLU A 87 -24.94 -2.94 -4.36
C GLU A 87 -23.96 -3.85 -5.10
N GLU A 88 -24.08 -3.92 -6.43
CA GLU A 88 -23.21 -4.71 -7.30
C GLU A 88 -21.78 -4.14 -7.31
N PHE A 89 -21.62 -2.83 -7.22
CA PHE A 89 -20.31 -2.18 -7.16
C PHE A 89 -19.68 -2.20 -5.76
N ASN A 90 -20.48 -1.98 -4.71
CA ASN A 90 -19.98 -1.80 -3.36
C ASN A 90 -19.42 -3.09 -2.75
N ILE A 91 -19.97 -4.26 -3.11
CA ILE A 91 -19.50 -5.54 -2.58
C ILE A 91 -18.07 -5.84 -3.08
N PRO A 92 -17.81 -5.90 -4.39
CA PRO A 92 -16.45 -6.10 -4.90
C PRO A 92 -15.49 -4.98 -4.48
N LEU A 93 -15.94 -3.72 -4.44
CA LEU A 93 -15.10 -2.62 -3.98
C LEU A 93 -14.65 -2.80 -2.52
N ARG A 94 -15.55 -3.28 -1.64
CA ARG A 94 -15.19 -3.58 -0.25
C ARG A 94 -14.20 -4.72 -0.16
N ASP A 95 -14.36 -5.76 -0.97
CA ASP A 95 -13.47 -6.91 -0.98
C ASP A 95 -12.10 -6.54 -1.56
N TYR A 96 -12.06 -5.72 -2.61
CA TYR A 96 -10.84 -5.09 -3.13
C TYR A 96 -10.13 -4.27 -2.05
N ALA A 97 -10.86 -3.39 -1.36
CA ALA A 97 -10.30 -2.56 -0.30
C ALA A 97 -9.73 -3.41 0.84
N ARG A 98 -10.40 -4.51 1.21
CA ARG A 98 -9.91 -5.47 2.22
C ARG A 98 -8.65 -6.19 1.75
N ALA A 99 -8.62 -6.68 0.51
CA ALA A 99 -7.46 -7.35 -0.08
C ALA A 99 -6.25 -6.42 -0.11
N ARG A 100 -6.39 -5.21 -0.67
CA ARG A 100 -5.33 -4.19 -0.72
C ARG A 100 -4.87 -3.73 0.66
N THR A 101 -5.77 -3.62 1.64
CA THR A 101 -5.38 -3.27 3.02
C THR A 101 -4.50 -4.36 3.65
N ARG A 102 -4.83 -5.63 3.43
CA ARG A 102 -4.02 -6.76 3.91
C ARG A 102 -2.67 -6.81 3.20
N GLU A 103 -2.66 -6.64 1.88
CA GLU A 103 -1.44 -6.54 1.07
C GLU A 103 -0.51 -5.45 1.63
N PHE A 104 -1.05 -4.24 1.82
CA PHE A 104 -0.30 -3.10 2.34
C PHE A 104 0.21 -3.33 3.78
N THR A 105 -0.60 -3.98 4.62
CA THR A 105 -0.21 -4.32 5.99
C THR A 105 0.94 -5.31 6.01
N LEU A 106 0.89 -6.36 5.18
CA LEU A 106 1.95 -7.35 5.06
C LEU A 106 3.24 -6.74 4.50
N SER A 107 3.15 -5.92 3.46
CA SER A 107 4.31 -5.22 2.91
C SER A 107 4.98 -4.31 3.96
N ASN A 108 4.20 -3.60 4.77
CA ASN A 108 4.74 -2.75 5.83
C ASN A 108 5.33 -3.55 6.99
N LEU A 109 4.69 -4.65 7.41
CA LEU A 109 5.26 -5.53 8.43
C LEU A 109 6.59 -6.15 7.96
N GLY A 110 6.67 -6.52 6.67
CA GLY A 110 7.91 -6.94 6.03
C GLY A 110 9.00 -5.87 6.12
N LEU A 111 8.69 -4.62 5.72
CA LEU A 111 9.63 -3.50 5.80
C LEU A 111 10.08 -3.20 7.24
N VAL A 112 9.17 -3.27 8.22
CA VAL A 112 9.51 -3.06 9.64
C VAL A 112 10.44 -4.15 10.16
N ASN A 113 10.18 -5.42 9.83
CA ASN A 113 11.03 -6.54 10.24
C ASN A 113 12.40 -6.48 9.56
N THR A 114 12.46 -6.19 8.25
CA THR A 114 13.73 -5.99 7.54
C THR A 114 14.50 -4.81 8.12
N TYR A 115 13.83 -3.69 8.41
CA TYR A 115 14.46 -2.53 9.04
C TYR A 115 15.02 -2.85 10.43
N LEU A 116 14.26 -3.56 11.27
CA LEU A 116 14.69 -3.96 12.61
C LEU A 116 15.88 -4.93 12.55
N ALA A 117 15.81 -5.96 11.70
CA ALA A 117 16.91 -6.89 11.46
C ALA A 117 18.18 -6.17 10.97
N THR A 118 18.02 -5.26 10.01
CA THR A 118 19.13 -4.46 9.48
C THR A 118 19.74 -3.56 10.55
N ARG A 119 18.92 -2.91 11.40
CA ARG A 119 19.41 -2.06 12.50
C ARG A 119 20.15 -2.85 13.57
N LEU A 120 19.62 -4.02 13.96
CA LEU A 120 20.28 -4.90 14.92
C LEU A 120 21.60 -5.43 14.37
N GLY A 121 21.62 -5.90 13.11
CA GLY A 121 22.83 -6.34 12.43
C GLY A 121 23.86 -5.22 12.24
N HIS A 122 23.42 -4.01 11.88
CA HIS A 122 24.32 -2.88 11.76
C HIS A 122 24.87 -2.44 13.12
N GLY A 123 24.05 -2.50 14.19
CA GLY A 123 24.48 -2.22 15.55
C GLY A 123 25.57 -3.15 16.04
N THR A 124 25.45 -4.46 15.78
CA THR A 124 26.48 -5.45 16.15
C THR A 124 27.76 -5.26 15.33
N VAL A 125 27.65 -5.03 14.02
CA VAL A 125 28.81 -4.75 13.15
C VAL A 125 29.49 -3.44 13.54
N ALA A 126 28.72 -2.38 13.81
CA ALA A 126 29.26 -1.09 14.23
C ALA A 126 29.92 -1.17 15.61
N ALA A 127 29.35 -1.93 16.56
CA ALA A 127 29.96 -2.16 17.86
C ALA A 127 31.29 -2.92 17.72
N ALA A 128 31.33 -3.98 16.91
CA ALA A 128 32.55 -4.72 16.61
C ALA A 128 33.60 -3.84 15.91
N ALA A 129 33.20 -3.09 14.88
CA ALA A 129 34.08 -2.17 14.16
C ALA A 129 34.62 -1.05 15.08
N SER A 130 33.80 -0.55 16.00
CA SER A 130 34.20 0.47 16.98
C SER A 130 35.19 -0.09 18.00
N ALA A 131 34.98 -1.33 18.47
CA ALA A 131 35.92 -2.02 19.34
C ALA A 131 37.28 -2.22 18.64
N VAL A 132 37.26 -2.66 17.39
CA VAL A 132 38.46 -2.85 16.55
C VAL A 132 39.19 -1.52 16.29
N ARG A 133 38.45 -0.43 16.03
CA ARG A 133 39.02 0.91 15.78
C ARG A 133 39.70 1.53 16.99
N ARG A 134 39.32 1.13 18.22
CA ARG A 134 39.95 1.61 19.46
C ARG A 134 41.32 0.98 19.74
N ILE A 135 41.70 -0.05 19.00
CA ILE A 135 42.99 -0.73 19.18
C ILE A 135 44.09 0.14 18.55
N PRO A 136 45.08 0.61 19.33
CA PRO A 136 46.17 1.42 18.80
C PRO A 136 46.95 0.66 17.73
N ARG A 137 47.44 1.33 16.68
CA ARG A 137 48.14 0.71 15.53
C ARG A 137 49.30 -0.19 15.95
N ALA A 138 50.04 0.19 17.00
CA ALA A 138 51.15 -0.61 17.53
C ALA A 138 50.70 -1.98 18.08
N ALA A 139 49.46 -2.10 18.56
CA ALA A 139 48.92 -3.35 19.09
C ALA A 139 48.44 -4.32 18.00
N TRP A 140 48.32 -3.90 16.74
CA TRP A 140 47.85 -4.77 15.65
C TRP A 140 48.82 -5.88 15.28
N LEU A 141 50.12 -5.59 15.24
CA LEU A 141 51.16 -6.59 14.99
C LEU A 141 51.14 -7.72 16.04
N PRO A 142 51.18 -7.44 17.35
CA PRO A 142 51.09 -8.51 18.35
C PRO A 142 49.71 -9.18 18.35
N LEU A 143 48.60 -8.48 18.11
CA LEU A 143 47.28 -9.12 17.97
C LEU A 143 47.22 -10.08 16.78
N ALA A 144 47.78 -9.69 15.64
CA ALA A 144 47.83 -10.53 14.44
C ALA A 144 48.72 -11.76 14.68
N LEU A 145 49.88 -11.58 15.32
CA LEU A 145 50.76 -12.68 15.71
C LEU A 145 50.10 -13.63 16.71
N LEU A 146 49.37 -13.07 17.68
CA LEU A 146 48.66 -13.81 18.72
C LEU A 146 47.43 -14.53 18.16
N ALA A 147 46.73 -13.94 17.19
CA ALA A 147 45.66 -14.60 16.44
C ALA A 147 46.21 -15.75 15.56
N ALA A 148 47.32 -15.55 14.87
CA ALA A 148 47.99 -16.59 14.09
C ALA A 148 48.50 -17.73 14.98
N ALA A 149 49.12 -17.41 16.11
CA ALA A 149 49.56 -18.39 17.11
C ALA A 149 48.36 -19.12 17.75
N ALA A 150 47.25 -18.42 18.03
CA ALA A 150 46.03 -19.04 18.54
C ALA A 150 45.40 -19.99 17.51
N LEU A 151 45.52 -19.71 16.21
CA LEU A 151 45.04 -20.58 15.14
C LEU A 151 45.90 -21.84 14.98
N THR A 152 47.22 -21.73 15.14
CA THR A 152 48.15 -22.89 15.06
C THR A 152 48.18 -23.72 16.34
N HIS A 153 47.86 -23.12 17.50
CA HIS A 153 47.80 -23.84 18.76
C HIS A 153 46.56 -24.77 18.81
N PRO A 154 46.72 -26.10 19.02
CA PRO A 154 45.66 -27.08 18.80
C PRO A 154 44.42 -26.88 19.70
N THR A 155 44.62 -26.45 20.95
CA THR A 155 43.51 -26.17 21.89
C THR A 155 42.77 -24.87 21.59
N LEU A 156 43.47 -23.80 21.21
CA LEU A 156 42.86 -22.50 20.88
C LEU A 156 42.19 -22.54 19.51
N GLY A 157 42.84 -23.14 18.51
CA GLY A 157 42.28 -23.28 17.17
C GLY A 157 41.02 -24.14 17.14
N SER A 158 40.92 -25.17 18.00
CA SER A 158 39.67 -25.94 18.16
C SER A 158 38.58 -25.16 18.90
N ALA A 159 38.92 -24.32 19.89
CA ALA A 159 37.97 -23.43 20.54
C ALA A 159 37.38 -22.38 19.58
N ILE A 160 38.24 -21.72 18.78
CA ILE A 160 37.82 -20.73 17.77
C ILE A 160 36.93 -21.39 16.71
N ARG A 161 37.35 -22.54 16.15
CA ARG A 161 36.54 -23.27 15.17
C ARG A 161 35.18 -23.70 15.74
N ARG A 162 35.13 -24.15 17.00
CA ARG A 162 33.85 -24.46 17.68
C ARG A 162 32.97 -23.22 17.84
N CYS A 163 33.55 -22.07 18.18
CA CYS A 163 32.80 -20.83 18.30
C CYS A 163 32.22 -20.38 16.95
N PHE A 164 33.04 -20.45 15.90
CA PHE A 164 32.61 -20.14 14.53
C PHE A 164 31.55 -21.12 14.02
N ALA A 165 31.73 -22.42 14.27
CA ALA A 165 30.73 -23.44 13.94
C ALA A 165 29.41 -23.17 14.67
N ARG A 166 29.43 -22.86 15.97
CA ARG A 166 28.22 -22.47 16.73
C ARG A 166 27.55 -21.22 16.18
N ALA A 167 28.32 -20.22 15.73
CA ALA A 167 27.77 -19.01 15.13
C ALA A 167 27.11 -19.32 13.77
N LEU A 168 27.74 -20.16 12.95
CA LEU A 168 27.15 -20.63 11.69
C LEU A 168 25.90 -21.49 11.92
N ASP A 169 25.93 -22.39 12.91
CA ASP A 169 24.77 -23.22 13.26
C ASP A 169 23.62 -22.36 13.81
N ALA A 170 23.92 -21.34 14.60
CA ALA A 170 22.92 -20.38 15.07
C ALA A 170 22.33 -19.56 13.90
N LEU A 171 23.15 -19.12 12.95
CA LEU A 171 22.68 -18.45 11.74
C LEU A 171 21.85 -19.38 10.86
N ARG A 172 22.25 -20.65 10.75
CA ARG A 172 21.53 -21.66 9.99
C ARG A 172 20.18 -21.98 10.64
N GLY A 173 20.13 -22.17 11.95
CA GLY A 173 18.89 -22.36 12.68
C GLY A 173 17.97 -21.14 12.61
N ALA A 174 18.54 -19.93 12.65
CA ALA A 174 17.78 -18.70 12.41
C ALA A 174 17.25 -18.65 10.96
N ALA A 175 18.05 -19.03 9.97
CA ALA A 175 17.62 -19.10 8.57
C ALA A 175 16.51 -20.13 8.35
N GLU A 176 16.61 -21.31 8.97
CA GLU A 176 15.57 -22.35 8.93
C GLU A 176 14.23 -21.87 9.52
N PHE A 177 14.27 -20.93 10.48
CA PHE A 177 13.05 -20.31 11.01
C PHE A 177 12.54 -19.13 10.17
N VAL A 178 13.46 -18.30 9.66
CA VAL A 178 13.10 -17.07 8.93
C VAL A 178 12.69 -17.36 7.49
N ILE A 179 13.34 -18.30 6.81
CA ILE A 179 13.06 -18.61 5.40
C ILE A 179 11.60 -19.04 5.19
N PRO A 180 11.01 -19.96 5.98
CA PRO A 180 9.60 -20.34 5.83
C PRO A 180 8.66 -19.16 6.04
N ILE A 181 8.91 -18.32 7.06
CA ILE A 181 8.09 -17.14 7.34
C ILE A 181 8.12 -16.15 6.17
N VAL A 182 9.30 -15.95 5.57
CA VAL A 182 9.45 -15.10 4.39
C VAL A 182 8.79 -15.73 3.18
N ALA A 183 8.94 -17.03 2.96
CA ALA A 183 8.32 -17.76 1.86
C ALA A 183 6.78 -17.71 1.94
N ASP A 184 6.21 -18.06 3.09
CA ASP A 184 4.77 -17.95 3.37
C ASP A 184 4.28 -16.51 3.18
N GLY A 185 5.04 -15.52 3.67
CA GLY A 185 4.71 -14.11 3.47
C GLY A 185 4.69 -13.69 2.00
N VAL A 186 5.61 -14.19 1.19
CA VAL A 186 5.67 -13.93 -0.26
C VAL A 186 4.50 -14.58 -0.97
N ASP A 187 4.14 -15.81 -0.62
CA ASP A 187 3.03 -16.53 -1.23
C ASP A 187 1.69 -15.88 -0.88
N VAL A 188 1.46 -15.53 0.40
CA VAL A 188 0.27 -14.78 0.82
C VAL A 188 0.19 -13.41 0.12
N HIS A 189 1.33 -12.71 -0.03
CA HIS A 189 1.35 -11.44 -0.76
C HIS A 189 0.98 -11.62 -2.25
N ARG A 190 1.45 -12.71 -2.89
CA ARG A 190 1.09 -13.04 -4.28
C ARG A 190 -0.40 -13.33 -4.41
N GLU A 191 -0.96 -14.15 -3.52
CA GLU A 191 -2.40 -14.49 -3.51
C GLU A 191 -3.27 -13.24 -3.33
N LEU A 192 -2.94 -12.36 -2.38
CA LEU A 192 -3.69 -11.13 -2.15
C LEU A 192 -3.62 -10.18 -3.34
N ARG A 193 -2.47 -10.11 -4.01
CA ARG A 193 -2.30 -9.31 -5.21
C ARG A 193 -3.13 -9.86 -6.37
N GLN A 194 -3.08 -11.18 -6.61
CA GLN A 194 -3.90 -11.83 -7.63
C GLN A 194 -5.39 -11.61 -7.38
N ALA A 195 -5.87 -11.81 -6.14
CA ALA A 195 -7.25 -11.53 -5.78
C ALA A 195 -7.63 -10.06 -5.99
N GLY A 196 -6.73 -9.12 -5.67
CA GLY A 196 -6.92 -7.70 -5.93
C GLY A 196 -7.07 -7.39 -7.42
N ASP A 197 -6.19 -7.96 -8.25
CA ASP A 197 -6.16 -7.76 -9.70
C ASP A 197 -7.39 -8.43 -10.38
N GLU A 198 -7.86 -9.57 -9.89
CA GLU A 198 -9.10 -10.23 -10.35
C GLU A 198 -10.35 -9.39 -10.04
N ILE A 199 -10.44 -8.82 -8.83
CA ILE A 199 -11.56 -7.94 -8.45
C ILE A 199 -11.52 -6.65 -9.27
N GLU A 200 -10.33 -6.08 -9.49
CA GLU A 200 -10.16 -4.90 -10.34
C GLU A 200 -10.60 -5.19 -11.77
N ALA A 201 -10.20 -6.32 -12.35
CA ALA A 201 -10.65 -6.74 -13.67
C ALA A 201 -12.17 -6.96 -13.73
N HIS A 202 -12.77 -7.54 -12.68
CA HIS A 202 -14.22 -7.70 -12.57
C HIS A 202 -14.95 -6.34 -12.54
N LEU A 203 -14.45 -5.39 -11.75
CA LEU A 203 -14.99 -4.03 -11.68
C LEU A 203 -14.89 -3.30 -13.02
N LEU A 204 -13.75 -3.41 -13.72
CA LEU A 204 -13.57 -2.84 -15.06
C LEU A 204 -14.49 -3.51 -16.10
N ASN A 205 -14.70 -4.82 -16.02
CA ASN A 205 -15.65 -5.53 -16.87
C ASN A 205 -17.09 -5.05 -16.62
N MET A 206 -17.50 -4.85 -15.36
CA MET A 206 -18.81 -4.29 -15.04
C MET A 206 -19.01 -2.88 -15.64
N LEU A 207 -17.97 -2.05 -15.61
CA LEU A 207 -18.01 -0.71 -16.18
C LEU A 207 -17.97 -0.69 -17.72
N THR A 208 -17.42 -1.72 -18.36
CA THR A 208 -17.32 -1.79 -19.83
C THR A 208 -18.49 -2.53 -20.49
N GLN A 209 -19.05 -3.56 -19.84
CA GLN A 209 -20.19 -4.35 -20.32
C GLN A 209 -21.55 -3.67 -20.10
N GLY A 210 -21.62 -2.63 -19.28
CA GLY A 210 -22.85 -1.85 -19.08
C GLY A 210 -23.21 -0.91 -20.23
N ARG A 211 -22.50 -0.97 -21.37
CA ARG A 211 -22.78 -0.21 -22.60
C ARG A 211 -23.68 -1.00 -23.54
#